data_AF-A0A183Q282-F1
#
_entry.id   AF-A0A183Q282-F1
#
_cell.length_a   1.000
_cell.length_b   1.000
_cell.length_c   1.000
_cell.angle_alpha   90.00
_cell.angle_beta   90.00
_cell.angle_gamma   90.00
#
_symmetry.space_group_name_H-M   'P 1'
#
loop_
_entity.id
_entity.type
_entity.pdbx_description
1 polymer ?
#
loop_
_entity_poly.entity_id
_entity_poly.type
_entity_poly.pdbx_seq_one_letter_code
_entity_poly.pdbx_strand_id
1 'polypeptide(L)'
;MAFVFLNRYLDLVEAIEDPDNSSDTLDSSDFQGTDIPMEVPIPEHLYTTHKEHESIREWILAISMDHKFDQTLPKDERGVYIASLNSSNIGLSSLPCIITGYPILRNGIIFEPSKRAAIQTNWNKFLYIIKMNKTFECLNVKEFIEQWCGTPTYNK
;
A
#
# COMPACT_ATOMS: atom_id res chain seq x y z
N MET A 1 9.42 5.49 1.92
CA MET A 1 8.08 5.31 1.33
C MET A 1 7.33 6.62 1.16
N ALA A 2 6.95 7.32 2.24
CA ALA A 2 6.13 8.53 2.13
C ALA A 2 6.70 9.57 1.16
N PHE A 3 8.01 9.84 1.24
CA PHE A 3 8.71 10.72 0.30
C PHE A 3 8.51 10.29 -1.17
N VAL A 4 8.80 9.04 -1.52
CA VAL A 4 8.65 8.52 -2.89
C VAL A 4 7.22 8.71 -3.41
N PHE A 5 6.20 8.36 -2.60
CA PHE A 5 4.81 8.48 -3.03
C PHE A 5 4.32 9.92 -3.11
N LEU A 6 4.73 10.78 -2.18
CA LEU A 6 4.35 12.19 -2.18
C LEU A 6 5.09 12.98 -3.27
N ASN A 7 6.32 12.59 -3.60
CA ASN A 7 7.06 13.15 -4.73
C ASN A 7 6.36 12.77 -6.04
N ARG A 8 6.00 11.49 -6.23
CA ARG A 8 5.17 11.07 -7.37
C ARG A 8 3.84 11.83 -7.43
N TYR A 9 3.20 12.09 -6.30
CA TYR A 9 1.99 12.89 -6.28
C TYR A 9 2.22 14.30 -6.87
N LEU A 10 3.34 14.96 -6.55
CA LEU A 10 3.66 16.28 -7.13
C LEU A 10 3.80 16.18 -8.66
N ASP A 11 4.51 15.17 -9.16
CA ASP A 11 4.65 14.94 -10.61
C ASP A 11 3.27 14.74 -11.27
N LEU A 12 2.36 14.00 -10.61
CA LEU A 12 1.00 13.81 -11.10
C LEU A 12 0.16 15.09 -11.08
N VAL A 13 0.33 15.96 -10.09
CA VAL A 13 -0.35 17.26 -10.05
C VAL A 13 0.09 18.12 -11.23
N GLU A 14 1.40 18.20 -11.47
CA GLU A 14 1.96 18.95 -12.60
C GLU A 14 1.43 18.43 -13.95
N ALA A 15 1.39 17.10 -14.13
CA ALA A 15 0.84 16.49 -15.34
C ALA A 15 -0.68 16.68 -15.53
N ILE A 16 -1.44 16.88 -14.45
CA ILE A 16 -2.88 17.20 -14.53
C ILE A 16 -3.10 18.67 -14.90
N GLU A 17 -2.28 19.58 -14.35
CA GLU A 17 -2.41 21.02 -14.57
C GLU A 17 -1.83 21.48 -15.91
N ASP A 18 -0.87 20.76 -16.48
CA ASP A 18 -0.26 21.02 -17.79
C ASP A 18 -0.46 19.81 -18.74
N PRO A 19 -1.61 19.71 -19.44
CA PRO A 19 -1.93 18.59 -20.32
C PRO A 19 -1.05 18.50 -21.57
N ASP A 20 -0.34 19.58 -21.93
CA ASP A 20 0.62 19.58 -23.04
C ASP A 20 1.93 18.87 -22.64
N ASN A 21 2.15 18.70 -21.34
CA ASN A 21 3.20 17.86 -20.78
C ASN A 21 2.73 16.39 -20.83
N SER A 22 2.99 15.73 -21.96
CA SER A 22 2.56 14.35 -22.20
C SER A 22 2.88 13.44 -21.01
N SER A 23 1.95 12.57 -20.61
CA SER A 23 2.13 11.55 -19.56
C SER A 23 3.41 10.71 -19.72
N ASP A 24 3.94 10.65 -20.94
CA ASP A 24 5.20 10.02 -21.31
C ASP A 24 6.44 10.64 -20.64
N THR A 25 6.29 11.77 -19.95
CA THR A 25 7.38 12.47 -19.24
C THR A 25 7.49 12.12 -17.75
N LEU A 26 6.54 11.38 -17.19
CA LEU A 26 6.54 11.00 -15.77
C LEU A 26 7.63 9.94 -15.47
N ASP A 27 8.74 10.36 -14.86
CA ASP A 27 9.82 9.45 -14.48
C ASP A 27 9.33 8.38 -13.48
N SER A 28 9.41 7.11 -13.89
CA SER A 28 9.03 5.94 -13.10
C SER A 28 10.18 5.04 -12.67
N SER A 29 11.39 5.60 -12.65
CA SER A 29 12.58 4.98 -12.08
C SER A 29 12.38 4.48 -10.63
N ASP A 30 11.74 5.29 -9.78
CA ASP A 30 11.49 4.99 -8.36
C ASP A 30 10.61 3.76 -8.11
N PHE A 31 9.80 3.35 -9.10
CA PHE A 31 8.91 2.20 -9.02
C PHE A 31 9.42 0.96 -9.77
N GLN A 32 10.61 1.02 -10.35
CA GLN A 32 11.21 -0.11 -11.03
C GLN A 32 11.36 -1.32 -10.09
N GLY A 33 10.92 -2.49 -10.56
CA GLY A 33 10.95 -3.72 -9.77
C GLY A 33 9.86 -3.81 -8.69
N THR A 34 8.90 -2.89 -8.67
CA THR A 34 7.65 -3.01 -7.89
C THR A 34 6.52 -3.55 -8.77
N ASP A 35 5.39 -3.90 -8.14
CA ASP A 35 4.13 -4.23 -8.83
C ASP A 35 3.17 -3.03 -8.92
N ILE A 36 3.68 -1.81 -8.70
CA ILE A 36 2.92 -0.57 -8.86
C ILE A 36 2.82 -0.25 -10.36
N PRO A 37 1.61 -0.03 -10.91
CA PRO A 37 1.45 0.37 -12.30
C PRO A 37 2.18 1.69 -12.60
N MET A 38 3.03 1.70 -13.62
CA MET A 38 3.77 2.89 -14.06
C MET A 38 2.97 3.73 -15.06
N GLU A 39 2.17 3.06 -15.90
CA GLU A 39 1.28 3.68 -16.87
C GLU A 39 -0.15 3.58 -16.35
N VAL A 40 -0.68 4.72 -15.89
CA VAL A 40 -2.05 4.84 -15.42
C VAL A 40 -2.74 6.02 -16.11
N PRO A 41 -4.04 5.92 -16.42
CA PRO A 41 -4.80 7.06 -16.92
C PRO A 41 -4.74 8.22 -15.92
N ILE A 42 -4.32 9.40 -16.39
CA ILE A 42 -4.29 10.61 -15.59
C ILE A 42 -5.72 11.20 -15.53
N PRO A 43 -6.24 11.55 -14.34
CA PRO A 43 -7.56 12.13 -14.21
C PRO A 43 -7.62 13.57 -14.74
N GLU A 44 -8.79 14.03 -15.16
CA GLU A 44 -8.99 15.40 -15.67
C GLU A 44 -8.91 16.47 -14.57
N HIS A 45 -9.12 16.09 -13.31
CA HIS A 45 -9.21 17.01 -12.19
C HIS A 45 -8.45 16.50 -10.97
N LEU A 46 -7.86 17.43 -10.23
CA LEU A 46 -7.21 17.16 -8.96
C LEU A 46 -8.21 16.74 -7.88
N TYR A 47 -7.86 15.72 -7.11
CA TYR A 47 -8.62 15.31 -5.92
C TYR A 47 -8.31 16.20 -4.71
N THR A 48 -7.04 16.60 -4.55
CA THR A 48 -6.57 17.37 -3.39
C THR A 48 -6.89 18.85 -3.50
N THR A 49 -7.18 19.48 -2.37
CA THR A 49 -7.32 20.94 -2.26
C THR A 49 -5.95 21.63 -2.38
N HIS A 50 -5.96 22.92 -2.73
CA HIS A 50 -4.73 23.74 -2.75
C HIS A 50 -3.97 23.72 -1.41
N LYS A 51 -4.70 23.68 -0.29
CA LYS A 51 -4.09 23.64 1.05
C LYS A 51 -3.33 22.34 1.30
N GLU A 52 -3.91 21.20 0.88
CA GLU A 52 -3.26 19.89 1.01
C GLU A 52 -2.04 19.80 0.10
N HIS A 53 -2.18 20.27 -1.15
CA HIS A 53 -1.08 20.32 -2.09
C HIS A 53 0.10 21.16 -1.56
N GLU A 54 -0.16 22.36 -1.05
CA GLU A 54 0.86 23.21 -0.44
C GLU A 54 1.55 22.53 0.75
N SER A 55 0.76 21.91 1.65
CA SER A 55 1.33 21.20 2.80
C SER A 55 2.24 20.04 2.38
N ILE A 56 1.91 19.35 1.29
CA ILE A 56 2.73 18.26 0.76
C ILE A 56 4.02 18.83 0.15
N ARG A 57 3.92 19.91 -0.63
CA ARG A 57 5.06 20.58 -1.24
C ARG A 57 6.04 21.09 -0.19
N GLU A 58 5.56 21.80 0.83
CA GLU A 58 6.37 22.29 1.95
C GLU A 58 7.08 21.14 2.67
N TRP A 59 6.37 20.02 2.90
CA TRP A 59 6.96 18.84 3.55
C TRP A 59 8.05 18.20 2.69
N ILE A 60 7.83 18.03 1.38
CA ILE A 60 8.83 17.49 0.44
C ILE A 60 10.07 18.39 0.40
N LEU A 61 9.90 19.72 0.34
CA LEU A 61 11.01 20.67 0.36
C LEU A 61 11.80 20.56 1.66
N ALA A 62 11.12 20.50 2.81
CA ALA A 62 11.76 20.37 4.12
C ALA A 62 12.59 19.08 4.24
N ILE A 63 12.05 17.94 3.78
CA ILE A 63 12.76 16.65 3.82
C ILE A 63 13.93 16.64 2.84
N SER A 64 13.79 17.23 1.65
CA SER A 64 14.84 17.28 0.63
C SER A 64 16.08 18.05 1.09
N MET A 65 15.91 19.04 1.98
CA MET A 65 17.01 19.80 2.57
C MET A 65 17.83 19.02 3.61
N ASP A 66 17.32 17.92 4.18
CA ASP A 66 17.97 17.22 5.30
C ASP A 66 19.13 16.28 4.87
N HIS A 67 19.40 16.09 3.57
CA HIS A 67 20.53 15.32 2.97
C HIS A 67 20.81 13.89 3.51
N LYS A 68 20.08 13.39 4.50
CA LYS A 68 20.28 12.08 5.14
C LYS A 68 19.23 11.04 4.74
N PHE A 69 18.37 11.38 3.77
CA PHE A 69 17.26 10.54 3.38
C PHE A 69 17.63 9.66 2.18
N ASP A 70 17.39 8.35 2.30
CA ASP A 70 17.51 7.40 1.19
C ASP A 70 16.17 7.32 0.45
N GLN A 71 16.15 7.83 -0.78
CA GLN A 71 14.97 7.82 -1.67
C GLN A 71 14.80 6.43 -2.29
N THR A 72 14.53 5.42 -1.45
CA THR A 72 14.25 4.08 -1.93
C THR A 72 13.00 3.49 -1.27
N LEU A 73 12.28 2.68 -2.05
CA LEU A 73 11.24 1.85 -1.50
C LEU A 73 11.87 0.66 -0.75
N PRO A 74 11.41 0.37 0.47
CA PRO A 74 11.94 -0.73 1.26
C PRO A 74 11.65 -2.05 0.56
N LYS A 75 12.58 -2.99 0.71
CA LYS A 75 12.47 -4.34 0.14
C LYS A 75 12.26 -5.38 1.23
N ASP A 76 11.52 -6.43 0.92
CA ASP A 76 11.34 -7.58 1.81
C ASP A 76 12.46 -8.62 1.60
N GLU A 77 12.30 -9.79 2.25
CA GLU A 77 13.25 -10.91 2.15
C GLU A 77 13.39 -11.53 0.75
N ARG A 78 12.47 -11.23 -0.18
CA ARG A 78 12.55 -11.63 -1.59
C ARG A 78 13.32 -10.61 -2.43
N GLY A 79 13.73 -9.48 -1.84
CA GLY A 79 14.43 -8.40 -2.54
C GLY A 79 13.52 -7.54 -3.44
N VAL A 80 12.20 -7.62 -3.29
CA VAL A 80 11.21 -6.79 -3.98
C VAL A 80 10.53 -5.85 -3.00
N TYR A 81 9.79 -4.85 -3.50
CA TYR A 81 9.08 -3.90 -2.64
C TYR A 81 8.19 -4.61 -1.62
N ILE A 82 8.21 -4.16 -0.35
CA ILE A 82 7.58 -4.87 0.78
C ILE A 82 6.07 -5.12 0.62
N ALA A 83 5.36 -4.31 -0.17
CA ALA A 83 3.94 -4.48 -0.38
C ALA A 83 3.62 -5.24 -1.68
N SER A 84 4.64 -5.62 -2.47
CA SER A 84 4.42 -6.32 -3.73
C SER A 84 3.93 -7.74 -3.50
N LEU A 85 2.85 -8.12 -4.17
CA LEU A 85 2.34 -9.50 -4.11
C LEU A 85 3.16 -10.41 -5.02
N ASN A 86 3.64 -9.87 -6.13
CA ASN A 86 4.38 -10.61 -7.14
C ASN A 86 5.89 -10.40 -6.96
N SER A 87 6.65 -11.48 -7.07
CA SER A 87 8.10 -11.41 -7.21
C SER A 87 8.48 -11.77 -8.64
N SER A 88 8.75 -10.76 -9.47
CA SER A 88 9.15 -10.92 -10.88
C SER A 88 10.43 -11.76 -11.04
N ASN A 89 11.29 -11.79 -10.02
CA ASN A 89 12.54 -12.56 -10.02
C ASN A 89 12.33 -14.07 -9.80
N ILE A 90 11.24 -14.48 -9.14
CA ILE A 90 11.01 -15.88 -8.71
C ILE A 90 9.76 -16.47 -9.38
N GLY A 91 8.90 -15.64 -9.97
CA GLY A 91 7.64 -16.08 -10.61
C GLY A 91 6.58 -16.54 -9.61
N LEU A 92 6.77 -16.25 -8.32
CA LEU A 92 5.84 -16.59 -7.24
C LEU A 92 4.96 -15.38 -6.91
N SER A 93 3.67 -15.66 -6.66
CA SER A 93 2.69 -14.69 -6.17
C SER A 93 2.24 -15.07 -4.76
N SER A 94 2.30 -14.11 -3.84
CA SER A 94 1.87 -14.28 -2.46
C SER A 94 0.41 -13.88 -2.29
N LEU A 95 -0.32 -14.57 -1.42
CA LEU A 95 -1.67 -14.14 -1.05
C LEU A 95 -1.62 -12.80 -0.29
N PRO A 96 -2.53 -11.86 -0.58
CA PRO A 96 -2.64 -10.62 0.19
C PRO A 96 -3.25 -10.90 1.57
N CYS A 97 -2.66 -10.30 2.59
CA CYS A 97 -3.22 -10.29 3.94
C CYS A 97 -4.51 -9.47 3.98
N ILE A 98 -5.65 -10.08 4.30
CA ILE A 98 -6.94 -9.37 4.35
C ILE A 98 -7.00 -8.18 5.32
N ILE A 99 -6.06 -8.11 6.28
CA ILE A 99 -5.99 -7.02 7.26
C ILE A 99 -5.16 -5.84 6.76
N THR A 100 -4.11 -6.10 5.98
CA THR A 100 -3.11 -5.07 5.63
C THR A 100 -2.89 -4.87 4.14
N GLY A 101 -3.31 -5.82 3.29
CA GLY A 101 -3.00 -5.88 1.87
C GLY A 101 -1.59 -6.42 1.54
N TYR A 102 -0.69 -6.47 2.53
CA TYR A 102 0.70 -6.90 2.33
C TYR A 102 0.81 -8.40 2.02
N PRO A 103 1.88 -8.84 1.32
CA PRO A 103 2.10 -10.24 1.00
C PRO A 103 2.27 -11.09 2.28
N ILE A 104 1.63 -12.25 2.30
CA ILE A 104 1.83 -13.24 3.36
C ILE A 104 3.06 -14.08 3.00
N LEU A 105 4.21 -13.74 3.60
CA LEU A 105 5.47 -14.46 3.37
C LEU A 105 5.67 -15.62 4.35
N ARG A 106 5.21 -15.45 5.61
CA ARG A 106 5.38 -16.40 6.70
C ARG A 106 4.18 -16.34 7.64
N ASN A 107 3.94 -17.43 8.39
CA ASN A 107 2.94 -17.49 9.47
C ASN A 107 1.56 -17.00 9.02
N GLY A 108 1.11 -17.44 7.85
CA GLY A 108 -0.21 -17.17 7.32
C GLY A 108 -1.28 -18.05 7.94
N ILE A 109 -2.47 -17.50 8.15
CA ILE A 109 -3.70 -18.25 8.40
C ILE A 109 -4.60 -18.17 7.16
N ILE A 110 -5.32 -19.25 6.87
CA ILE A 110 -6.23 -19.33 5.73
C ILE A 110 -7.66 -19.38 6.24
N PHE A 111 -8.56 -18.64 5.60
CA PHE A 111 -9.97 -18.60 5.92
C PHE A 111 -10.74 -19.55 5.00
N GLU A 112 -11.59 -20.38 5.58
CA GLU A 112 -12.43 -21.33 4.84
C GLU A 112 -13.90 -20.87 4.83
N PRO A 113 -14.60 -20.98 3.69
CA PRO A 113 -14.20 -21.62 2.43
C PRO A 113 -13.51 -20.68 1.42
N SER A 114 -13.35 -19.39 1.75
CA SER A 114 -12.95 -18.37 0.76
C SER A 114 -11.51 -18.50 0.25
N LYS A 115 -10.66 -19.26 0.94
CA LYS A 115 -9.19 -19.35 0.72
C LYS A 115 -8.46 -18.01 0.85
N ARG A 116 -9.11 -16.97 1.37
CA ARG A 116 -8.45 -15.71 1.75
C ARG A 116 -7.52 -15.96 2.92
N ALA A 117 -6.55 -15.08 3.15
CA ALA A 117 -5.55 -15.32 4.17
C ALA A 117 -5.15 -14.04 4.91
N ALA A 118 -4.60 -14.20 6.12
CA ALA A 118 -4.04 -13.10 6.91
C ALA A 118 -2.68 -13.50 7.49
N ILE A 119 -1.83 -12.51 7.75
CA ILE A 119 -0.66 -12.70 8.61
C ILE A 119 -1.17 -12.89 10.04
N GLN A 120 -0.79 -13.99 10.69
CA GLN A 120 -1.33 -14.38 12.00
C GLN A 120 -1.16 -13.30 13.07
N THR A 121 -0.01 -12.62 13.11
CA THR A 121 0.25 -11.54 14.08
C THR A 121 -0.69 -10.35 13.88
N ASN A 122 -0.97 -9.97 12.63
CA ASN A 122 -1.89 -8.88 12.30
C ASN A 122 -3.33 -9.26 12.62
N TRP A 123 -3.74 -10.50 12.33
CA TRP A 123 -5.05 -11.02 12.70
C TRP A 123 -5.26 -11.01 14.23
N ASN A 124 -4.28 -11.49 14.98
CA ASN A 124 -4.34 -11.50 16.45
C ASN A 124 -4.41 -10.08 17.02
N LYS A 125 -3.63 -9.15 16.46
CA LYS A 125 -3.66 -7.73 16.86
C LYS A 125 -5.02 -7.09 16.57
N PHE A 126 -5.59 -7.38 15.39
CA PHE A 126 -6.94 -6.94 15.01
C PHE A 126 -7.99 -7.45 16.02
N LEU A 127 -8.00 -8.74 16.32
CA LEU A 127 -8.92 -9.33 17.31
C LEU A 127 -8.74 -8.72 18.71
N TYR A 128 -7.50 -8.46 19.13
CA TYR A 128 -7.22 -7.79 20.40
C TYR A 128 -7.82 -6.38 20.45
N ILE A 129 -7.60 -5.57 19.42
CA ILE A 129 -8.12 -4.19 19.33
C ILE A 129 -9.65 -4.17 19.41
N ILE A 130 -10.32 -5.07 18.68
CA ILE A 130 -11.79 -5.18 18.72
C ILE A 130 -12.26 -5.55 20.12
N LYS A 131 -11.59 -6.51 20.77
CA LYS A 131 -11.95 -6.97 22.12
C LYS A 131 -11.79 -5.85 23.16
N MET A 132 -10.81 -4.97 23.01
CA MET A 132 -10.53 -3.88 23.95
C MET A 132 -11.45 -2.67 23.76
N ASN A 133 -11.70 -2.24 22.53
CA ASN A 133 -12.45 -1.00 22.27
C ASN A 133 -13.96 -1.24 22.16
N LYS A 134 -14.38 -2.39 21.59
CA LYS A 134 -15.78 -2.79 21.39
C LYS A 134 -16.69 -1.71 20.80
N THR A 135 -16.15 -0.81 19.97
CA THR A 135 -16.99 0.16 19.27
C THR A 135 -17.86 -0.54 18.23
N PHE A 136 -18.96 0.10 17.84
CA PHE A 136 -19.86 -0.43 16.81
C PHE A 136 -19.11 -0.70 15.50
N GLU A 137 -18.24 0.21 15.08
CA GLU A 137 -17.44 0.11 13.87
C GLU A 137 -16.47 -1.07 13.93
N CYS A 138 -15.82 -1.29 15.08
CA CYS A 138 -14.92 -2.43 15.28
C CYS A 138 -15.66 -3.76 15.14
N LEU A 139 -16.85 -3.87 15.73
CA LEU A 139 -17.67 -5.07 15.66
C LEU A 139 -18.22 -5.28 14.25
N ASN A 140 -18.63 -4.21 13.58
CA ASN A 140 -19.14 -4.26 12.20
C ASN A 140 -18.06 -4.74 11.22
N VAL A 141 -16.83 -4.21 11.32
CA VAL A 141 -15.70 -4.67 10.49
C VAL A 141 -15.35 -6.13 10.77
N LYS A 142 -15.40 -6.56 12.05
CA LYS A 142 -15.18 -7.98 12.41
C LYS A 142 -16.22 -8.88 11.75
N GLU A 143 -17.50 -8.53 11.88
CA GLU A 143 -18.60 -9.30 11.30
C GLU A 143 -18.49 -9.36 9.78
N PHE A 144 -18.17 -8.23 9.13
CA PHE A 144 -17.92 -8.18 7.69
C PHE A 144 -16.81 -9.15 7.29
N ILE A 145 -15.67 -9.14 7.97
CA ILE A 145 -14.55 -10.04 7.65
C ILE A 145 -14.93 -11.51 7.85
N GLU A 146 -15.63 -11.84 8.93
CA GLU A 146 -16.09 -13.21 9.21
C GLU A 146 -17.09 -13.71 8.17
N GLN A 147 -18.00 -12.85 7.70
CA GLN A 147 -18.94 -13.18 6.63
C GLN A 147 -18.26 -13.29 5.27
N TRP A 148 -17.33 -12.38 4.97
CA TRP A 148 -16.68 -12.30 3.66
C TRP A 148 -15.60 -13.37 3.46
N CYS A 149 -14.87 -13.70 4.53
CA CYS A 149 -13.74 -14.64 4.47
C CYS A 149 -14.10 -16.03 5.00
N GLY A 150 -15.06 -16.12 5.93
CA GLY A 150 -15.37 -17.35 6.66
C GLY A 150 -14.51 -17.51 7.92
N THR A 151 -14.22 -18.76 8.31
CA THR A 151 -13.55 -19.05 9.58
C THR A 151 -12.04 -19.22 9.40
N PRO A 152 -11.20 -18.60 10.27
CA PRO A 152 -9.76 -18.77 10.20
C PRO A 152 -9.38 -20.19 10.63
N THR A 153 -8.62 -20.87 9.77
CA THR A 153 -7.95 -22.13 10.07
C THR A 153 -6.49 -21.86 10.40
N TYR A 154 -6.07 -22.37 11.56
CA TYR A 154 -4.68 -22.32 11.99
C TYR A 154 -4.02 -23.61 11.53
N ASN A 155 -2.94 -23.49 10.77
CA ASN A 155 -2.09 -24.64 10.46
C ASN A 155 -1.56 -25.20 11.80
N LYS A 156 -1.88 -26.47 12.08
CA LYS A 156 -1.37 -27.20 13.23
C LYS A 156 0.11 -27.53 13.06
#